data_AF-R5N3B2-F1
#
_entry.id   AF-R5N3B2-F1
#
_cell.length_a   1.000
_cell.length_b   1.000
_cell.length_c   1.000
_cell.angle_alpha   90.00
_cell.angle_beta   90.00
_cell.angle_gamma   90.00
#
_symmetry.space_group_name_H-M   'P 1'
#
loop_
_entity.id
_entity.type
_entity.pdbx_description
1 polymer ?
#
loop_
_entity_poly.entity_id
_entity_poly.type
_entity_poly.pdbx_seq_one_letter_code
_entity_poly.pdbx_strand_id
1 'polypeptide(L)'
;MLIDQIQYHNKNGRGKYLPAAEYSFVQQVDGRGVYSFCMCPGGFVVPAASGPHQLVVNGMSPSNRGTKWSNSGMVVELRPEDLLLPDLQLQACETIQGSAEAQTEELIARSGKLPEGSVHTLAVMHFQEKLEQLCWQQGNMRQTAPAQRMADFINRKVSYDLPDTSYSLGLVSSPLHFWMPKFISSRLSRGFQLFGKSSHGFLTNEAVMIAVETRTSAPIRIVRDNETLQHVTVEGLFPCGEGAGYAGGIVSAGIDGERCADAVAAYLQRG
;
A
#
# COMPACT_ATOMS: atom_id res chain seq x y z
N MET A 1 6.10 -11.84 -21.69
CA MET A 1 6.07 -10.93 -20.53
C MET A 1 7.41 -11.06 -19.80
N LEU A 2 8.04 -9.98 -19.37
CA LEU A 2 9.35 -10.01 -18.69
C LEU A 2 9.36 -10.99 -17.52
N ILE A 3 8.33 -10.95 -16.67
CA ILE A 3 8.21 -11.86 -15.52
C ILE A 3 8.11 -13.34 -15.94
N ASP A 4 7.38 -13.66 -17.02
CA ASP A 4 7.36 -15.04 -17.54
C ASP A 4 8.75 -15.50 -17.98
N GLN A 5 9.52 -14.61 -18.63
CA GLN A 5 10.87 -14.94 -19.08
C GLN A 5 11.82 -15.19 -17.90
N ILE A 6 11.68 -14.40 -16.84
CA ILE A 6 12.46 -14.52 -15.61
C ILE A 6 12.11 -15.81 -14.88
N GLN A 7 10.82 -16.07 -14.62
CA GLN A 7 10.37 -17.20 -13.79
C GLN A 7 10.48 -18.55 -14.50
N TYR A 8 10.20 -18.61 -15.80
CA TYR A 8 10.27 -19.85 -16.58
C TYR A 8 11.60 -20.04 -17.31
N HIS A 9 12.55 -19.11 -17.15
CA HIS A 9 13.86 -19.13 -17.81
C HIS A 9 13.80 -19.36 -19.33
N ASN A 10 12.75 -18.83 -19.97
CA ASN A 10 12.49 -19.01 -21.39
C ASN A 10 12.31 -17.64 -22.05
N LYS A 11 13.15 -17.32 -23.04
CA LYS A 11 13.07 -16.05 -23.78
C LYS A 11 11.71 -15.84 -24.47
N ASN A 12 11.03 -16.93 -24.82
CA ASN A 12 9.69 -16.91 -25.41
C ASN A 12 8.56 -16.76 -24.37
N GLY A 13 8.88 -16.72 -23.08
CA GLY A 13 7.93 -16.62 -21.97
C GLY A 13 7.22 -17.95 -21.65
N ARG A 14 5.96 -17.87 -21.19
CA ARG A 14 5.18 -18.99 -20.64
C ARG A 14 4.67 -20.01 -21.66
N GLY A 15 4.71 -19.68 -22.96
CA GLY A 15 4.13 -20.54 -24.01
C GLY A 15 2.61 -20.73 -23.86
N LYS A 16 2.09 -21.86 -24.34
CA LYS A 16 0.63 -22.15 -24.37
C LYS A 16 0.08 -22.73 -23.06
N TYR A 17 0.91 -23.44 -22.31
CA TYR A 17 0.45 -24.32 -21.22
C TYR A 17 0.74 -23.80 -19.82
N LEU A 18 1.73 -22.93 -19.65
CA LEU A 18 2.05 -22.37 -18.33
C LEU A 18 1.18 -21.15 -18.04
N PRO A 19 0.74 -20.97 -16.78
CA PRO A 19 -0.01 -19.80 -16.38
C PRO A 19 0.84 -18.53 -16.44
N ALA A 20 0.20 -17.37 -16.29
CA ALA A 20 0.91 -16.12 -16.02
C ALA A 20 1.82 -16.30 -14.80
N ALA A 21 3.12 -16.06 -14.97
CA ALA A 21 4.07 -16.23 -13.89
C ALA A 21 3.80 -15.27 -12.73
N GLU A 22 3.95 -15.79 -11.52
CA GLU A 22 3.84 -15.04 -10.27
C GLU A 22 5.22 -14.90 -9.61
N TYR A 23 5.34 -13.97 -8.67
CA TYR A 23 6.50 -13.88 -7.80
C TYR A 23 6.06 -13.46 -6.40
N SER A 24 6.88 -13.83 -5.41
CA SER A 24 6.78 -13.33 -4.04
C SER A 24 8.18 -12.98 -3.58
N PHE A 25 8.38 -11.72 -3.21
CA PHE A 25 9.63 -11.22 -2.68
C PHE A 25 9.43 -10.81 -1.23
N VAL A 26 10.36 -11.22 -0.38
CA VAL A 26 10.45 -10.79 1.02
C VAL A 26 11.92 -10.60 1.36
N GLN A 27 12.24 -9.47 1.95
CA GLN A 27 13.57 -9.16 2.44
C GLN A 27 13.48 -8.34 3.73
N GLN A 28 14.46 -8.49 4.61
CA GLN A 28 14.63 -7.61 5.77
C GLN A 28 15.67 -6.54 5.44
N VAL A 29 15.31 -5.27 5.62
CA VAL A 29 16.21 -4.13 5.43
C VAL A 29 16.10 -3.22 6.65
N ASP A 30 17.23 -3.01 7.33
CA ASP A 30 17.34 -2.11 8.49
C ASP A 30 16.21 -2.34 9.51
N GLY A 31 15.96 -3.61 9.83
CA GLY A 31 14.97 -4.07 10.83
C GLY A 31 13.51 -4.01 10.40
N ARG A 32 13.19 -3.79 9.11
CA ARG A 32 11.83 -3.80 8.57
C ARG A 32 11.71 -4.72 7.37
N GLY A 33 10.54 -5.35 7.22
CA GLY A 33 10.20 -6.11 6.02
C GLY A 33 10.07 -5.19 4.80
N VAL A 34 10.63 -5.62 3.67
CA VAL A 34 10.39 -5.07 2.34
C VAL A 34 9.91 -6.22 1.47
N TYR A 35 8.70 -6.12 0.92
CA TYR A 35 8.07 -7.26 0.27
C TYR A 35 7.10 -6.86 -0.84
N SER A 36 6.80 -7.82 -1.72
CA SER A 36 5.75 -7.69 -2.73
C SER A 36 4.39 -8.05 -2.14
N PHE A 37 3.39 -7.21 -2.38
CA PHE A 37 2.02 -7.33 -1.92
C PHE A 37 1.05 -7.36 -3.10
N CYS A 38 -0.04 -8.11 -2.99
CA CYS A 38 -1.11 -8.20 -4.00
C CYS A 38 -0.58 -8.38 -5.44
N MET A 39 0.28 -9.39 -5.66
CA MET A 39 0.87 -9.62 -6.97
C MET A 39 -0.21 -10.00 -7.99
N CYS A 40 -0.33 -9.19 -9.04
CA CYS A 40 -1.33 -9.27 -10.09
C CYS A 40 -0.67 -9.63 -11.43
N PRO A 41 -0.57 -10.93 -11.77
CA PRO A 41 0.00 -11.35 -13.05
C PRO A 41 -1.01 -11.10 -14.18
N GLY A 42 -0.54 -10.61 -15.33
CA GLY A 42 -1.43 -10.26 -16.44
C GLY A 42 -2.51 -9.24 -16.07
N GLY A 43 -2.17 -8.31 -15.18
CA GLY A 43 -3.11 -7.40 -14.53
C GLY A 43 -3.01 -5.94 -14.95
N PHE A 44 -3.57 -5.07 -14.10
CA PHE A 44 -3.60 -3.63 -14.21
C PHE A 44 -3.25 -2.98 -12.88
N VAL A 45 -2.55 -1.85 -12.93
CA VAL A 45 -2.49 -0.90 -11.81
C VAL A 45 -3.71 0.01 -11.94
N VAL A 46 -4.47 0.14 -10.86
CA VAL A 46 -5.74 0.87 -10.83
C VAL A 46 -5.71 2.03 -9.84
N PRO A 47 -6.40 3.15 -10.13
CA PRO A 47 -6.60 4.21 -9.15
C PRO A 47 -7.52 3.71 -8.02
N ALA A 48 -7.10 3.93 -6.78
CA ALA A 48 -7.78 3.45 -5.57
C ALA A 48 -8.05 4.58 -4.55
N ALA A 49 -7.95 5.84 -4.98
CA ALA A 49 -8.31 6.97 -4.15
C ALA A 49 -9.82 6.97 -3.86
N SER A 50 -10.20 7.19 -2.60
CA SER A 50 -11.61 7.22 -2.15
C SER A 50 -12.13 8.62 -1.85
N GLY A 51 -11.26 9.63 -1.90
CA GLY A 51 -11.59 11.02 -1.57
C GLY A 51 -10.86 12.02 -2.45
N PRO A 52 -11.24 13.31 -2.37
CA PRO A 52 -10.54 14.38 -3.06
C PRO A 52 -9.12 14.53 -2.52
N HIS A 53 -8.24 15.11 -3.35
CA HIS A 53 -6.84 15.41 -3.00
C HIS A 53 -6.00 14.19 -2.61
N GLN A 54 -6.40 12.98 -3.02
CA GLN A 54 -5.66 11.73 -2.79
C GLN A 54 -5.25 11.10 -4.12
N LEU A 55 -4.08 10.47 -4.13
CA LEU A 55 -3.65 9.59 -5.21
C LEU A 55 -3.06 8.32 -4.60
N VAL A 56 -3.79 7.23 -4.77
CA VAL A 56 -3.46 5.88 -4.30
C VAL A 56 -3.64 4.93 -5.46
N VAL A 57 -2.79 3.91 -5.55
CA VAL A 57 -2.96 2.83 -6.51
C VAL A 57 -3.18 1.48 -5.80
N ASN A 58 -3.73 0.54 -6.55
CA ASN A 58 -3.78 -0.89 -6.20
C ASN A 58 -3.56 -1.74 -7.46
N GLY A 59 -3.50 -3.07 -7.31
CA GLY A 59 -3.45 -4.05 -8.39
C GLY A 59 -4.78 -4.76 -8.60
N MET A 60 -5.08 -5.12 -9.85
CA MET A 60 -6.11 -6.10 -10.17
C MET A 60 -5.70 -6.99 -11.36
N SER A 61 -6.26 -8.19 -11.45
CA SER A 61 -6.15 -9.03 -12.65
C SER A 61 -7.52 -9.57 -13.09
N PRO A 62 -7.82 -9.61 -14.41
CA PRO A 62 -8.93 -10.41 -14.90
C PRO A 62 -8.64 -11.90 -14.69
N SER A 63 -9.68 -12.73 -14.67
CA SER A 63 -9.55 -14.18 -14.46
C SER A 63 -8.59 -14.85 -15.46
N ASN A 64 -8.58 -14.38 -16.71
CA ASN A 64 -7.71 -14.90 -17.76
C ASN A 64 -6.25 -14.44 -17.66
N ARG A 65 -5.93 -13.43 -16.82
CA ARG A 65 -4.58 -12.87 -16.63
C ARG A 65 -3.86 -12.63 -17.97
N GLY A 66 -4.61 -12.02 -18.90
CA GLY A 66 -4.27 -11.98 -20.32
C GLY A 66 -3.48 -10.74 -20.76
N THR A 67 -3.29 -9.74 -19.89
CA THR A 67 -2.53 -8.54 -20.28
C THR A 67 -1.03 -8.83 -20.39
N LYS A 68 -0.29 -7.93 -21.04
CA LYS A 68 1.18 -8.02 -21.12
C LYS A 68 1.90 -7.57 -19.84
N TRP A 69 1.15 -7.15 -18.82
CA TRP A 69 1.66 -6.47 -17.63
C TRP A 69 1.66 -7.38 -16.41
N SER A 70 2.59 -7.12 -15.50
CA SER A 70 2.61 -7.72 -14.18
C SER A 70 2.93 -6.63 -13.18
N ASN A 71 2.15 -6.56 -12.10
CA ASN A 71 2.32 -5.55 -11.06
C ASN A 71 2.19 -6.18 -9.67
N SER A 72 2.72 -5.48 -8.67
CA SER A 72 2.51 -5.74 -7.26
C SER A 72 2.84 -4.47 -6.48
N GLY A 73 2.22 -4.30 -5.31
CA GLY A 73 2.64 -3.28 -4.36
C GLY A 73 4.01 -3.65 -3.80
N MET A 74 5.00 -2.77 -3.91
CA MET A 74 6.31 -2.97 -3.30
C MET A 74 6.37 -2.14 -2.03
N VAL A 75 6.23 -2.80 -0.89
CA VAL A 75 5.89 -2.15 0.38
C VAL A 75 6.97 -2.34 1.44
N VAL A 76 7.03 -1.38 2.35
CA VAL A 76 7.92 -1.40 3.52
C VAL A 76 7.04 -1.48 4.76
N GLU A 77 7.33 -2.43 5.64
CA GLU A 77 6.69 -2.52 6.95
C GLU A 77 6.95 -1.24 7.74
N LEU A 78 5.88 -0.67 8.28
CA LEU A 78 5.91 0.49 9.17
C LEU A 78 5.16 0.12 10.45
N ARG A 79 5.70 0.53 11.59
CA ARG A 79 5.05 0.39 12.89
C ARG A 79 4.71 1.77 13.45
N PRO A 80 3.70 1.91 14.33
CA PRO A 80 3.32 3.21 14.88
C PRO A 80 4.49 3.98 15.48
N GLU A 81 5.39 3.32 16.19
CA GLU A 81 6.59 3.92 16.80
C GLU A 81 7.57 4.52 15.78
N ASP A 82 7.56 4.05 14.53
CA ASP A 82 8.44 4.59 13.48
C ASP A 82 8.05 6.03 13.11
N LEU A 83 6.80 6.43 13.31
CA LEU A 83 6.32 7.79 13.03
C LEU A 83 6.98 8.85 13.91
N LEU A 84 7.64 8.45 14.99
CA LEU A 84 8.46 9.36 15.83
C LEU A 84 9.81 9.70 15.18
N LEU A 85 10.23 8.96 14.15
CA LEU A 85 11.50 9.16 13.47
C LEU A 85 11.45 10.38 12.54
N PRO A 86 12.48 11.24 12.53
CA PRO A 86 12.55 12.38 11.61
C PRO A 86 12.47 11.99 10.13
N ASP A 87 12.99 10.81 9.76
CA ASP A 87 13.01 10.30 8.39
C ASP A 87 11.63 9.87 7.83
N LEU A 88 10.59 9.87 8.68
CA LEU A 88 9.19 9.66 8.33
C LEU A 88 8.35 10.95 8.37
N GLN A 89 8.93 12.07 8.81
CA GLN A 89 8.21 13.34 8.82
C GLN A 89 8.05 13.88 7.40
N LEU A 90 6.81 13.91 6.93
CA LEU A 90 6.46 14.42 5.61
C LEU A 90 6.46 15.95 5.61
N GLN A 91 7.33 16.56 4.80
CA GLN A 91 7.27 17.97 4.43
C GLN A 91 6.18 18.16 3.37
N ALA A 92 4.91 17.92 3.71
CA ALA A 92 3.81 18.26 2.82
C ALA A 92 3.52 19.77 2.86
N CYS A 93 2.86 20.28 1.82
CA CYS A 93 2.23 21.60 1.83
C CYS A 93 1.22 21.71 2.99
N GLU A 94 0.77 22.94 3.28
CA GLU A 94 -0.32 23.19 4.24
C GLU A 94 -1.49 22.22 4.06
N THR A 95 -2.05 21.75 5.19
CA THR A 95 -3.21 20.87 5.21
C THR A 95 -4.34 21.47 4.39
N ILE A 96 -4.86 20.73 3.41
CA ILE A 96 -5.94 21.22 2.55
C ILE A 96 -7.26 21.14 3.32
N GLN A 97 -7.95 22.27 3.45
CA GLN A 97 -9.25 22.32 4.14
C GLN A 97 -10.26 21.34 3.52
N GLY A 98 -10.91 20.53 4.36
CA GLY A 98 -11.88 19.52 3.93
C GLY A 98 -11.28 18.21 3.39
N SER A 99 -9.95 18.08 3.35
CA SER A 99 -9.27 16.81 3.05
C SER A 99 -9.49 15.76 4.15
N ALA A 100 -9.18 14.50 3.86
CA ALA A 100 -9.15 13.44 4.86
C ALA A 100 -8.11 13.74 5.97
N GLU A 101 -6.92 14.22 5.56
CA GLU A 101 -5.87 14.66 6.49
C GLU A 101 -6.39 15.70 7.49
N ALA A 102 -7.11 16.72 7.01
CA ALA A 102 -7.69 17.77 7.87
C ALA A 102 -8.70 17.21 8.88
N GLN A 103 -9.55 16.26 8.46
CA GLN A 103 -10.54 15.64 9.34
C GLN A 103 -9.86 14.81 10.43
N THR A 104 -8.81 14.07 10.08
CA THR A 104 -8.03 13.29 11.04
C THR A 104 -7.26 14.19 12.00
N GLU A 105 -6.66 15.29 11.52
CA GLU A 105 -6.00 16.29 12.37
C GLU A 105 -6.98 16.90 13.39
N GLU A 106 -8.20 17.20 12.97
CA GLU A 106 -9.23 17.70 13.87
C GLU A 106 -9.63 16.65 14.94
N LEU A 107 -9.76 15.38 14.56
CA LEU A 107 -10.02 14.29 15.51
C LEU A 107 -8.87 14.11 16.52
N ILE A 108 -7.63 14.21 16.07
CA ILE A 108 -6.43 14.18 16.92
C ILE A 108 -6.41 15.38 17.88
N ALA A 109 -6.76 16.57 17.41
CA ALA A 109 -6.81 17.77 18.25
C ALA A 109 -7.89 17.67 19.35
N ARG A 110 -9.01 16.99 19.07
CA ARG A 110 -10.12 16.78 20.02
C ARG A 110 -9.85 15.70 21.07
N SER A 111 -8.89 14.80 20.86
CA SER A 111 -8.65 13.63 21.72
C SER A 111 -7.82 13.92 22.97
N GLY A 112 -7.47 15.19 23.20
CA GLY A 112 -6.74 15.64 24.38
C GLY A 112 -5.23 15.43 24.28
N LYS A 113 -4.48 15.87 25.31
CA LYS A 113 -3.02 15.80 25.30
C LYS A 113 -2.56 14.38 25.63
N LEU A 114 -1.80 13.79 24.72
CA LEU A 114 -1.16 12.50 24.93
C LEU A 114 0.11 12.62 25.81
N PRO A 115 0.49 11.55 26.54
CA PRO A 115 1.79 11.46 27.20
C PRO A 115 2.95 11.69 26.22
N GLU A 116 4.03 12.31 26.70
CA GLU A 116 5.23 12.54 25.89
C GLU A 116 5.82 11.21 25.39
N GLY A 117 6.16 11.15 24.09
CA GLY A 117 6.70 9.95 23.45
C GLY A 117 5.66 8.89 23.08
N SER A 118 4.36 9.12 23.33
CA SER A 118 3.30 8.22 22.87
C SER A 118 2.82 8.57 21.46
N VAL A 119 2.38 7.55 20.72
CA VAL A 119 1.86 7.70 19.36
C VAL A 119 0.34 7.68 19.41
N HIS A 120 -0.30 8.64 18.75
CA HIS A 120 -1.76 8.71 18.69
C HIS A 120 -2.35 7.52 17.90
N THR A 121 -3.50 7.00 18.33
CA THR A 121 -4.17 5.85 17.67
C THR A 121 -4.41 6.09 16.17
N LEU A 122 -4.69 7.33 15.78
CA LEU A 122 -4.91 7.74 14.39
C LEU A 122 -3.64 8.15 13.64
N ALA A 123 -2.45 8.06 14.24
CA ALA A 123 -1.22 8.59 13.65
C ALA A 123 -0.84 7.90 12.32
N VAL A 124 -1.05 6.58 12.21
CA VAL A 124 -0.79 5.84 10.97
C VAL A 124 -1.79 6.23 9.87
N MET A 125 -3.06 6.44 10.23
CA MET A 125 -4.09 6.89 9.31
C MET A 125 -3.79 8.30 8.78
N HIS A 126 -3.41 9.21 9.68
CA HIS A 126 -2.96 10.56 9.32
C HIS A 126 -1.75 10.53 8.39
N PHE A 127 -0.75 9.70 8.69
CA PHE A 127 0.43 9.52 7.84
C PHE A 127 0.08 8.99 6.45
N GLN A 128 -0.83 8.01 6.35
CA GLN A 128 -1.33 7.51 5.07
C GLN A 128 -1.96 8.67 4.28
N GLU A 129 -2.94 9.37 4.83
CA GLU A 129 -3.65 10.47 4.16
C GLU A 129 -2.70 11.56 3.68
N LYS A 130 -1.71 11.92 4.50
CA LYS A 130 -0.69 12.90 4.15
C LYS A 130 0.21 12.44 3.01
N LEU A 131 0.63 11.17 3.00
CA LEU A 131 1.44 10.59 1.92
C LEU A 131 0.64 10.52 0.61
N GLU A 132 -0.65 10.20 0.68
CA GLU A 132 -1.57 10.18 -0.46
C GLU A 132 -1.78 11.57 -1.06
N GLN A 133 -1.89 12.60 -0.21
CA GLN A 133 -1.98 13.99 -0.63
C GLN A 133 -0.67 14.50 -1.26
N LEU A 134 0.47 14.16 -0.67
CA LEU A 134 1.78 14.44 -1.27
C LEU A 134 1.91 13.77 -2.64
N CYS A 135 1.51 12.49 -2.76
CA CYS A 135 1.53 11.78 -4.04
C CYS A 135 0.64 12.46 -5.08
N TRP A 136 -0.54 12.94 -4.69
CA TRP A 136 -1.44 13.69 -5.56
C TRP A 136 -0.82 15.01 -6.04
N GLN A 137 -0.15 15.75 -5.16
CA GLN A 137 0.59 16.97 -5.53
C GLN A 137 1.72 16.68 -6.52
N GLN A 138 2.47 15.59 -6.31
CA GLN A 138 3.53 15.13 -7.23
C GLN A 138 2.96 14.61 -8.56
N GLY A 139 1.68 14.24 -8.60
CA GLY A 139 0.89 13.92 -9.79
C GLY A 139 0.26 15.15 -10.48
N ASN A 140 0.81 16.36 -10.25
CA ASN A 140 0.27 17.63 -10.73
C ASN A 140 -1.18 17.90 -10.30
N MET A 141 -1.55 17.48 -9.09
CA MET A 141 -2.90 17.66 -8.54
C MET A 141 -3.98 17.01 -9.42
N ARG A 142 -3.63 15.92 -10.09
CA ARG A 142 -4.49 15.12 -10.96
C ARG A 142 -4.36 13.64 -10.59
N GLN A 143 -5.15 12.79 -11.25
CA GLN A 143 -5.03 11.33 -11.12
C GLN A 143 -3.95 10.74 -12.04
N THR A 144 -3.21 11.57 -12.78
CA THR A 144 -1.99 11.16 -13.49
C THR A 144 -0.94 10.77 -12.45
N ALA A 145 -0.46 9.53 -12.50
CA ALA A 145 0.37 8.99 -11.43
C ALA A 145 1.83 9.47 -11.54
N PRO A 146 2.44 10.00 -10.47
CA PRO A 146 3.88 10.21 -10.43
C PRO A 146 4.59 8.87 -10.53
N ALA A 147 5.58 8.78 -11.40
CA ALA A 147 6.26 7.53 -11.68
C ALA A 147 7.76 7.71 -11.93
N GLN A 148 8.52 6.66 -11.65
CA GLN A 148 9.96 6.61 -11.83
C GLN A 148 10.39 5.22 -12.27
N ARG A 149 11.34 5.10 -13.20
CA ARG A 149 11.93 3.80 -13.54
C ARG A 149 12.65 3.21 -12.33
N MET A 150 12.57 1.89 -12.16
CA MET A 150 13.09 1.22 -10.98
C MET A 150 14.61 1.39 -10.83
N ALA A 151 15.39 1.25 -11.91
CA ALA A 151 16.84 1.42 -11.81
C ALA A 151 17.22 2.90 -11.56
N ASP A 152 16.48 3.85 -12.13
CA ASP A 152 16.67 5.28 -11.86
C ASP A 152 16.37 5.66 -10.41
N PHE A 153 15.34 5.06 -9.80
CA PHE A 153 15.03 5.22 -8.37
C PHE A 153 16.21 4.81 -7.49
N ILE A 154 16.81 3.65 -7.76
CA ILE A 154 17.96 3.16 -6.98
C ILE A 154 19.19 4.06 -7.18
N ASN A 155 19.39 4.53 -8.41
CA ASN A 155 20.51 5.41 -8.77
C ASN A 155 20.27 6.89 -8.44
N ARG A 156 19.12 7.23 -7.85
CA ARG A 156 18.72 8.60 -7.50
C ARG A 156 18.76 9.56 -8.70
N LYS A 157 18.25 9.11 -9.85
CA LYS A 157 18.17 9.88 -11.10
C LYS A 157 16.73 10.14 -11.47
N VAL A 158 16.42 11.34 -11.97
CA VAL A 158 15.10 11.59 -12.58
C VAL A 158 15.00 10.80 -13.89
N SER A 159 13.88 10.08 -14.09
CA SER A 159 13.64 9.38 -15.36
C SER A 159 13.31 10.38 -16.46
N TYR A 160 14.07 10.38 -17.54
CA TYR A 160 13.83 11.27 -18.68
C TYR A 160 12.51 10.93 -19.40
N ASP A 161 12.26 9.65 -19.58
CA ASP A 161 11.08 9.07 -20.19
C ASP A 161 10.57 7.87 -19.35
N LEU A 162 9.33 7.46 -19.59
CA LEU A 162 8.68 6.36 -18.88
C LEU A 162 8.20 5.30 -19.89
N PRO A 163 8.36 3.99 -19.59
CA PRO A 163 7.76 2.94 -20.40
C PRO A 163 6.23 3.02 -20.42
N ASP A 164 5.63 2.36 -21.42
CA ASP A 164 4.20 2.05 -21.43
C ASP A 164 3.77 1.39 -20.11
N THR A 165 2.52 1.61 -19.71
CA THR A 165 1.96 1.06 -18.46
C THR A 165 0.54 0.55 -18.65
N SER A 166 0.09 -0.24 -17.68
CA SER A 166 -1.31 -0.62 -17.51
C SER A 166 -2.18 0.46 -16.87
N TYR A 167 -1.57 1.44 -16.20
CA TYR A 167 -2.29 2.52 -15.52
C TYR A 167 -2.92 3.49 -16.54
N SER A 168 -4.25 3.52 -16.61
CA SER A 168 -4.98 4.16 -17.71
C SER A 168 -5.04 5.69 -17.65
N LEU A 169 -4.85 6.29 -16.47
CA LEU A 169 -4.95 7.76 -16.28
C LEU A 169 -3.63 8.51 -16.61
N GLY A 170 -2.65 7.77 -17.14
CA GLY A 170 -1.36 8.30 -17.57
C GLY A 170 -0.35 8.45 -16.42
N LEU A 171 0.92 8.59 -16.81
CA LEU A 171 2.03 8.78 -15.89
C LEU A 171 2.66 10.16 -16.10
N VAL A 172 3.26 10.68 -15.04
CA VAL A 172 4.17 11.83 -15.09
C VAL A 172 5.50 11.45 -14.45
N SER A 173 6.62 11.80 -15.09
CA SER A 173 7.93 11.55 -14.51
C SER A 173 8.09 12.38 -13.24
N SER A 174 8.37 11.71 -12.12
CA SER A 174 8.52 12.32 -10.82
C SER A 174 9.62 11.60 -10.03
N PRO A 175 10.49 12.31 -9.30
CA PRO A 175 11.56 11.69 -8.54
C PRO A 175 11.05 11.08 -7.23
N LEU A 176 10.41 9.91 -7.29
CA LEU A 176 9.89 9.18 -6.12
C LEU A 176 10.94 9.03 -5.01
N HIS A 177 12.19 8.72 -5.38
CA HIS A 177 13.31 8.62 -4.44
C HIS A 177 13.60 9.89 -3.64
N PHE A 178 13.18 11.06 -4.13
CA PHE A 178 13.45 12.35 -3.54
C PHE A 178 12.35 12.79 -2.58
N TRP A 179 11.08 12.71 -2.99
CA TRP A 179 9.97 13.22 -2.18
C TRP A 179 9.37 12.19 -1.22
N MET A 180 9.54 10.88 -1.47
CA MET A 180 9.11 9.87 -0.51
C MET A 180 9.99 9.93 0.76
N PRO A 181 9.42 9.65 1.95
CA PRO A 181 10.19 9.54 3.19
C PRO A 181 11.44 8.69 3.04
N LYS A 182 12.57 9.18 3.55
CA LYS A 182 13.85 8.46 3.47
C LYS A 182 13.77 7.08 4.11
N PHE A 183 12.96 6.95 5.17
CA PHE A 183 12.70 5.67 5.82
C PHE A 183 12.18 4.61 4.83
N ILE A 184 11.30 5.00 3.91
CA ILE A 184 10.68 4.13 2.91
C ILE A 184 11.61 4.00 1.69
N SER A 185 12.07 5.12 1.13
CA SER A 185 12.78 5.12 -0.15
C SER A 185 14.13 4.42 -0.09
N SER A 186 14.88 4.57 1.01
CA SER A 186 16.15 3.85 1.22
C SER A 186 15.94 2.34 1.32
N ARG A 187 14.90 1.90 2.06
CA ARG A 187 14.56 0.50 2.24
C ARG A 187 14.07 -0.16 0.97
N LEU A 188 13.20 0.52 0.21
CA LEU A 188 12.79 0.08 -1.12
C LEU A 188 14.00 -0.06 -2.05
N SER A 189 14.88 0.95 -2.09
CA SER A 189 16.07 0.93 -2.95
C SER A 189 16.95 -0.29 -2.65
N ARG A 190 17.20 -0.56 -1.36
CA ARG A 190 17.95 -1.74 -0.94
C ARG A 190 17.20 -3.06 -1.19
N GLY A 191 15.89 -3.08 -0.97
CA GLY A 191 15.02 -4.21 -1.28
C GLY A 191 15.10 -4.60 -2.76
N PHE A 192 14.95 -3.64 -3.67
CA PHE A 192 15.08 -3.87 -5.11
C PHE A 192 16.47 -4.37 -5.54
N GLN A 193 17.54 -3.86 -4.92
CA GLN A 193 18.88 -4.41 -5.16
C GLN A 193 18.98 -5.88 -4.76
N LEU A 194 18.33 -6.28 -3.67
CA LEU A 194 18.35 -7.65 -3.18
C LEU A 194 17.43 -8.55 -4.03
N PHE A 195 16.27 -8.07 -4.44
CA PHE A 195 15.38 -8.78 -5.39
C PHE A 195 16.04 -8.96 -6.75
N GLY A 196 16.77 -7.96 -7.25
CA GLY A 196 17.51 -8.08 -8.51
C GLY A 196 18.67 -9.07 -8.45
N LYS A 197 19.24 -9.34 -7.26
CA LYS A 197 20.24 -10.38 -7.06
C LYS A 197 19.63 -11.78 -7.03
N SER A 198 18.46 -11.96 -6.40
CA SER A 198 17.78 -13.25 -6.32
C SER A 198 17.00 -13.59 -7.60
N SER A 199 16.55 -12.58 -8.33
CA SER A 199 15.77 -12.70 -9.57
C SER A 199 16.41 -11.85 -10.67
N HIS A 200 17.31 -12.47 -11.42
CA HIS A 200 18.09 -11.78 -12.45
C HIS A 200 17.17 -11.19 -13.52
N GLY A 201 17.36 -9.90 -13.82
CA GLY A 201 16.53 -9.14 -14.75
C GLY A 201 15.32 -8.45 -14.12
N PHE A 202 15.00 -8.73 -12.85
CA PHE A 202 13.91 -8.04 -12.14
C PHE A 202 14.19 -6.55 -11.93
N LEU A 203 15.42 -6.23 -11.52
CA LEU A 203 15.89 -4.85 -11.44
C LEU A 203 16.29 -4.35 -12.83
N THR A 204 15.41 -3.58 -13.46
CA THR A 204 15.59 -3.07 -14.83
C THR A 204 14.91 -1.71 -15.03
N ASN A 205 15.29 -0.99 -16.07
CA ASN A 205 14.61 0.25 -16.50
C ASN A 205 13.36 -0.02 -17.36
N GLU A 206 13.06 -1.28 -17.70
CA GLU A 206 11.74 -1.66 -18.22
C GLU A 206 10.66 -1.66 -17.13
N ALA A 207 11.06 -1.79 -15.86
CA ALA A 207 10.16 -1.72 -14.72
C ALA A 207 9.97 -0.27 -14.26
N VAL A 208 8.73 0.10 -13.99
CA VAL A 208 8.33 1.43 -13.54
C VAL A 208 7.62 1.34 -12.20
N MET A 209 7.98 2.22 -11.29
CA MET A 209 7.29 2.43 -10.02
C MET A 209 6.26 3.52 -10.22
N ILE A 210 5.03 3.29 -9.74
CA ILE A 210 3.87 4.12 -10.03
C ILE A 210 3.19 4.47 -8.71
N ALA A 211 3.13 5.76 -8.38
CA ALA A 211 2.42 6.32 -7.23
C ALA A 211 2.76 5.62 -5.89
N VAL A 212 1.84 5.73 -4.91
CA VAL A 212 1.92 5.09 -3.61
C VAL A 212 0.80 4.07 -3.43
N GLU A 213 1.14 2.96 -2.78
CA GLU A 213 0.20 1.94 -2.31
C GLU A 213 0.22 1.94 -0.79
N THR A 214 -0.72 2.67 -0.18
CA THR A 214 -0.72 2.99 1.26
C THR A 214 -1.67 2.13 2.07
N ARG A 215 -2.67 1.50 1.43
CA ARG A 215 -3.82 0.85 2.07
C ARG A 215 -3.73 -0.67 2.01
N THR A 216 -2.60 -1.22 2.46
CA THR A 216 -2.36 -2.68 2.46
C THR A 216 -3.08 -3.41 3.60
N SER A 217 -3.37 -2.71 4.69
CA SER A 217 -4.14 -3.18 5.84
C SER A 217 -4.71 -1.99 6.59
N ALA A 218 -5.65 -2.22 7.51
CA ALA A 218 -6.20 -1.17 8.35
C ALA A 218 -5.11 -0.44 9.17
N PRO A 219 -5.12 0.90 9.19
CA PRO A 219 -4.19 1.70 10.00
C PRO A 219 -4.57 1.77 11.48
N ILE A 220 -5.76 1.29 11.82
CA ILE A 220 -6.31 1.29 13.18
C ILE A 220 -6.89 -0.08 13.52
N ARG A 221 -6.92 -0.40 14.82
CA ARG A 221 -7.61 -1.57 15.35
C ARG A 221 -8.77 -1.09 16.22
N ILE A 222 -9.99 -1.46 15.87
CA ILE A 222 -11.15 -1.24 16.73
C ILE A 222 -11.23 -2.43 17.68
N VAL A 223 -10.93 -2.20 18.96
CA VAL A 223 -10.82 -3.29 19.94
C VAL A 223 -12.16 -3.96 20.20
N ARG A 224 -12.14 -5.29 20.31
CA ARG A 224 -13.29 -6.11 20.66
C ARG A 224 -12.83 -7.25 21.55
N ASP A 225 -13.74 -7.79 22.34
CA ASP A 225 -13.49 -8.99 23.13
C ASP A 225 -13.36 -10.23 22.21
N ASN A 226 -12.43 -11.13 22.51
CA ASN A 226 -12.10 -12.24 21.61
C ASN A 226 -13.14 -13.36 21.61
N GLU A 227 -13.95 -13.46 22.68
CA GLU A 227 -14.96 -14.51 22.82
C GLU A 227 -16.31 -14.03 22.31
N THR A 228 -16.75 -12.86 22.75
CA THR A 228 -18.04 -12.27 22.39
C THR A 228 -18.02 -11.51 21.08
N LEU A 229 -16.83 -11.12 20.57
CA LEU A 229 -16.63 -10.28 19.39
C LEU A 229 -17.25 -8.87 19.49
N GLN A 230 -17.71 -8.47 20.67
CA GLN A 230 -18.30 -7.17 20.93
C GLN A 230 -17.24 -6.14 21.34
N HIS A 231 -17.47 -4.88 21.01
CA HIS A 231 -16.60 -3.78 21.44
C HIS A 231 -16.53 -3.73 22.97
N VAL A 232 -15.31 -3.55 23.50
CA VAL A 232 -15.03 -3.71 24.94
C VAL A 232 -15.76 -2.69 25.84
N THR A 233 -16.24 -1.58 25.29
CA THR A 233 -17.00 -0.55 26.04
C THR A 233 -18.35 -0.17 25.43
N VAL A 234 -18.65 -0.60 24.20
CA VAL A 234 -19.88 -0.18 23.50
C VAL A 234 -20.71 -1.43 23.25
N GLU A 235 -21.73 -1.60 24.08
CA GLU A 235 -22.65 -2.72 23.97
C GLU A 235 -23.41 -2.66 22.64
N GLY A 236 -23.61 -3.82 22.03
CA GLY A 236 -24.25 -3.98 20.72
C GLY A 236 -23.36 -3.68 19.51
N LEU A 237 -22.11 -3.22 19.69
CA LEU A 237 -21.18 -2.95 18.59
C LEU A 237 -20.25 -4.13 18.33
N PHE A 238 -20.18 -4.62 17.08
CA PHE A 238 -19.34 -5.76 16.68
C PHE A 238 -18.36 -5.36 15.56
N PRO A 239 -17.16 -4.86 15.89
CA PRO A 239 -16.16 -4.50 14.89
C PRO A 239 -15.72 -5.75 14.11
N CYS A 240 -15.78 -5.72 12.78
CA CYS A 240 -15.46 -6.88 11.95
C CYS A 240 -14.70 -6.53 10.65
N GLY A 241 -14.07 -7.53 10.07
CA GLY A 241 -13.38 -7.46 8.78
C GLY A 241 -12.09 -6.62 8.81
N GLU A 242 -11.64 -6.24 7.62
CA GLU A 242 -10.37 -5.54 7.44
C GLU A 242 -10.41 -4.14 8.03
N GLY A 243 -11.51 -3.40 7.87
CA GLY A 243 -11.66 -2.05 8.41
C GLY A 243 -11.54 -1.96 9.95
N ALA A 244 -11.95 -3.01 10.66
CA ALA A 244 -11.75 -3.11 12.11
C ALA A 244 -10.36 -3.65 12.50
N GLY A 245 -9.59 -4.16 11.53
CA GLY A 245 -8.26 -4.73 11.69
C GLY A 245 -8.21 -6.26 11.83
N TYR A 246 -9.32 -6.99 11.82
CA TYR A 246 -9.35 -8.45 12.10
C TYR A 246 -9.21 -9.35 10.88
N ALA A 247 -9.04 -8.77 9.70
CA ALA A 247 -8.82 -9.50 8.45
C ALA A 247 -7.80 -8.76 7.56
N GLY A 248 -7.25 -9.46 6.56
CA GLY A 248 -6.27 -8.91 5.62
C GLY A 248 -6.50 -9.36 4.17
N GLY A 249 -7.74 -9.70 3.83
CA GLY A 249 -8.13 -10.16 2.51
C GLY A 249 -9.53 -10.75 2.48
N ILE A 250 -10.06 -10.94 1.27
CA ILE A 250 -11.47 -11.29 1.00
C ILE A 250 -11.96 -12.48 1.82
N VAL A 251 -11.21 -13.59 1.82
CA VAL A 251 -11.59 -14.82 2.53
C VAL A 251 -11.59 -14.60 4.03
N SER A 252 -10.53 -14.01 4.59
CA SER A 252 -10.45 -13.73 6.03
C SER A 252 -11.53 -12.75 6.50
N ALA A 253 -11.88 -11.77 5.67
CA ALA A 253 -12.94 -10.81 5.98
C ALA A 253 -14.32 -11.46 5.96
N GLY A 254 -14.56 -12.38 5.01
CA GLY A 254 -15.79 -13.18 4.96
C GLY A 254 -15.95 -14.07 6.19
N ILE A 255 -14.89 -14.78 6.58
CA ILE A 255 -14.90 -15.65 7.79
C ILE A 255 -15.10 -14.82 9.06
N ASP A 256 -14.45 -13.67 9.19
CA ASP A 256 -14.64 -12.79 10.36
C ASP A 256 -16.07 -12.22 10.41
N GLY A 257 -16.62 -11.86 9.25
CA GLY A 257 -18.00 -11.39 9.13
C GLY A 257 -19.03 -12.45 9.55
N GLU A 258 -18.85 -13.71 9.13
CA GLU A 258 -19.70 -14.83 9.54
C GLU A 258 -19.68 -15.01 11.07
N ARG A 259 -18.49 -15.02 11.67
CA ARG A 259 -18.35 -15.14 13.14
C ARG A 259 -19.03 -13.99 13.89
N CYS A 260 -18.90 -12.76 13.40
CA CYS A 260 -19.59 -11.61 14.00
C CYS A 260 -21.12 -11.71 13.84
N ALA A 261 -21.61 -12.24 12.71
CA ALA A 261 -23.05 -12.46 12.53
C ALA A 261 -23.61 -13.47 13.54
N ASP A 262 -22.90 -14.58 13.78
CA ASP A 262 -23.28 -15.57 14.80
C ASP A 262 -23.26 -14.96 16.21
N ALA A 263 -22.24 -14.15 16.52
CA ALA A 263 -22.14 -13.47 17.81
C ALA A 263 -23.29 -12.46 18.03
N VAL A 264 -23.67 -11.71 16.99
CA VAL A 264 -24.83 -10.82 17.02
C VAL A 264 -26.11 -11.62 17.25
N ALA A 265 -26.31 -12.74 16.56
CA ALA A 265 -27.48 -13.59 16.73
C ALA A 265 -27.58 -14.13 18.16
N ALA A 266 -26.46 -14.60 18.73
CA ALA A 266 -26.41 -15.08 20.11
C ALA A 266 -26.66 -13.95 21.14
N TYR A 267 -26.17 -12.73 20.88
CA TYR A 267 -26.42 -11.55 21.72
C TYR A 267 -27.91 -11.18 21.72
N LEU A 268 -28.55 -11.14 20.56
CA LEU A 268 -29.98 -10.81 20.43
C LEU A 268 -30.91 -11.85 21.05
N GLN A 269 -30.47 -13.10 21.20
CA GLN A 269 -31.24 -14.15 21.89
C GLN A 269 -31.16 -14.06 23.43
N ARG A 270 -30.20 -13.28 23.97
CA ARG A 270 -29.99 -13.12 25.41
C ARG A 270 -30.65 -11.86 25.99
N GLY A 271 -30.99 -10.89 25.13
CA GLY A 271 -31.73 -9.66 25.48
C GLY A 271 -33.22 -9.81 25.27
#